data_AF-H9GE26-F1
#
_entry.id   AF-H9GE26-F1
#
_cell.length_a   1.000
_cell.length_b   1.000
_cell.length_c   1.000
_cell.angle_alpha   90.00
_cell.angle_beta   90.00
_cell.angle_gamma   90.00
#
_symmetry.space_group_name_H-M   'P 1'
#
loop_
_entity.id
_entity.type
_entity.pdbx_description
1 polymer ?
#
loop_
_entity_poly.entity_id
_entity_poly.type
_entity_poly.pdbx_seq_one_letter_code
_entity_poly.pdbx_strand_id
1 'polypeptide(L)'
;MAQSHSFCSLDAPNVKQCWALSFGKVLSHVPGAFLTLHPLFPVSTKSRAKAWAGGRSAEHAPSPRRRRRRRRKRRPPTALFPSLLPCNMRAGSALTLTPLLRRLLLPCRSSYVRTQKQRHPPPPPPFPQLAACRWQSGLMAHYGTEQRGRLHSPDYCLYFKNSKGKYISPFHDIPLCVGSNEVQEIPAKKSRTSGNETIFNMIVEVPRWTNAKMEIATKEPLNPIKQDVKKGKLRYVANIFPHKGCIWNYGAFPQTWEDPSHKDDSTGCCGDNDPIDVCEIGSQVRAIGEVVQVKVLGILGLIDEGETDWKIIAISVDDPESQKIHDIDDVRKFKPGYLEATLDWFRLYKVPDGKPENQFAFDGMFKDKAFALEIVKSTHEYWKALVHKKSDGGAIKCTNLSVGTSPYCCNEEDIQAIVQLAPPLLEESSVSKEAEQWHFLGR
;
A
#
# COMPACT_ATOMS: atom_id res chain seq x y z
N MET A 1 -9.17 65.33 37.48
CA MET A 1 -9.54 66.49 36.64
C MET A 1 -8.27 67.31 36.41
N ALA A 2 -7.90 67.75 35.21
CA ALA A 2 -8.45 67.44 33.89
C ALA A 2 -7.35 67.60 32.80
N GLN A 3 -7.72 67.21 31.57
CA GLN A 3 -7.02 67.26 30.25
C GLN A 3 -5.86 68.27 30.10
N SER A 4 -4.70 67.98 29.48
CA SER A 4 -4.32 67.17 28.29
C SER A 4 -4.54 67.86 26.92
N HIS A 5 -3.45 68.35 26.31
CA HIS A 5 -3.42 68.77 24.90
C HIS A 5 -3.30 67.58 23.94
N SER A 6 -3.76 67.74 22.70
CA SER A 6 -3.45 66.88 21.55
C SER A 6 -3.32 67.74 20.28
N PHE A 7 -2.67 67.22 19.23
CA PHE A 7 -2.37 67.97 18.01
C PHE A 7 -2.27 67.06 16.77
N CYS A 8 -2.75 67.56 15.62
CA CYS A 8 -2.67 67.03 14.25
C CYS A 8 -3.01 65.54 13.98
N SER A 9 -4.12 65.33 13.27
CA SER A 9 -4.22 64.31 12.20
C SER A 9 -3.98 64.97 10.82
N LEU A 10 -3.71 64.18 9.78
CA LEU A 10 -3.70 64.62 8.38
C LEU A 10 -4.42 63.59 7.51
N ASP A 11 -5.30 64.07 6.61
CA ASP A 11 -6.13 63.26 5.71
C ASP A 11 -5.54 63.12 4.29
N ALA A 12 -6.01 62.12 3.54
CA ALA A 12 -5.82 61.98 2.10
C ALA A 12 -6.92 62.74 1.30
N PRO A 13 -6.79 62.93 -0.03
CA PRO A 13 -7.55 62.04 -0.93
C PRO A 13 -6.96 61.78 -2.34
N ASN A 14 -7.67 60.93 -3.09
CA ASN A 14 -7.52 60.55 -4.52
C ASN A 14 -7.47 61.72 -5.54
N VAL A 15 -7.15 61.43 -6.83
CA VAL A 15 -8.11 61.48 -7.98
C VAL A 15 -7.50 61.28 -9.40
N LYS A 16 -8.23 60.49 -10.24
CA LYS A 16 -8.29 60.42 -11.74
C LYS A 16 -7.25 59.65 -12.60
N GLN A 17 -7.77 59.28 -13.78
CA GLN A 17 -7.17 58.51 -14.88
C GLN A 17 -6.95 59.40 -16.13
N CYS A 18 -6.16 58.93 -17.11
CA CYS A 18 -6.35 59.25 -18.54
C CYS A 18 -5.79 58.12 -19.44
N TRP A 19 -6.30 58.03 -20.67
CA TRP A 19 -5.84 57.14 -21.76
C TRP A 19 -5.25 57.99 -22.90
N ALA A 20 -4.18 57.52 -23.58
CA ALA A 20 -3.95 57.82 -25.00
C ALA A 20 -2.86 56.95 -25.68
N LEU A 21 -3.30 56.17 -26.67
CA LEU A 21 -2.65 55.73 -27.92
C LEU A 21 -1.25 56.27 -28.31
N SER A 22 -0.40 55.38 -28.84
CA SER A 22 0.24 55.55 -30.17
C SER A 22 0.79 54.23 -30.75
N PHE A 23 0.94 54.18 -32.08
CA PHE A 23 1.35 53.01 -32.89
C PHE A 23 2.83 53.06 -33.32
N GLY A 24 3.43 51.90 -33.64
CA GLY A 24 4.70 51.81 -34.38
C GLY A 24 5.04 50.38 -34.83
N LYS A 25 5.22 50.14 -36.15
CA LYS A 25 5.51 48.82 -36.77
C LYS A 25 6.80 48.82 -37.60
N VAL A 26 7.70 47.86 -37.35
CA VAL A 26 8.75 47.29 -38.25
C VAL A 26 8.99 45.84 -37.76
N LEU A 27 9.14 44.70 -38.48
CA LEU A 27 9.38 44.26 -39.89
C LEU A 27 10.82 43.85 -40.29
N SER A 28 10.90 42.93 -41.26
CA SER A 28 12.10 42.20 -41.79
C SER A 28 12.76 41.23 -40.77
N HIS A 29 13.11 39.95 -41.02
CA HIS A 29 13.53 39.13 -42.19
C HIS A 29 14.91 39.53 -42.77
N VAL A 30 15.82 38.65 -43.20
CA VAL A 30 15.75 37.24 -43.67
C VAL A 30 17.00 36.41 -43.16
N PRO A 31 17.32 35.15 -43.59
CA PRO A 31 18.19 34.21 -42.83
C PRO A 31 19.61 33.92 -43.42
N GLY A 32 20.34 32.97 -42.83
CA GLY A 32 21.58 32.36 -43.35
C GLY A 32 21.86 30.97 -42.72
N ALA A 33 22.68 30.11 -43.36
CA ALA A 33 22.87 28.71 -42.95
C ALA A 33 24.28 28.15 -43.29
N PHE A 34 24.52 26.88 -42.92
CA PHE A 34 25.71 26.03 -43.17
C PHE A 34 27.04 26.40 -42.48
N LEU A 35 27.58 25.47 -41.68
CA LEU A 35 28.65 24.57 -42.13
C LEU A 35 28.90 23.39 -41.17
N THR A 36 29.28 22.24 -41.74
CA THR A 36 29.71 21.01 -41.05
C THR A 36 31.23 20.92 -40.97
N LEU A 37 31.80 20.21 -39.98
CA LEU A 37 33.06 19.45 -40.17
C LEU A 37 33.37 18.46 -39.01
N HIS A 38 33.86 17.27 -39.35
CA HIS A 38 34.58 16.34 -38.46
C HIS A 38 36.11 16.49 -38.66
N PRO A 39 36.92 16.13 -37.66
CA PRO A 39 37.79 14.95 -37.77
C PRO A 39 37.64 14.02 -36.52
N LEU A 40 37.85 12.70 -36.55
CA LEU A 40 38.89 11.81 -37.11
C LEU A 40 40.22 11.75 -36.31
N PHE A 41 40.64 10.51 -36.06
CA PHE A 41 41.79 10.09 -35.24
C PHE A 41 43.17 10.36 -35.88
N PRO A 42 44.24 10.24 -35.08
CA PRO A 42 45.35 9.37 -35.46
C PRO A 42 45.70 8.28 -34.42
N VAL A 43 46.45 7.26 -34.84
CA VAL A 43 46.88 6.10 -34.02
C VAL A 43 48.41 6.03 -33.93
N SER A 44 48.96 5.97 -32.70
CA SER A 44 50.37 5.68 -32.36
C SER A 44 50.54 5.60 -30.83
N THR A 45 51.49 4.87 -30.21
CA THR A 45 52.51 3.93 -30.72
C THR A 45 52.85 2.87 -29.63
N LYS A 46 53.64 1.83 -29.98
CA LYS A 46 54.26 0.91 -29.00
C LYS A 46 55.56 1.51 -28.43
N SER A 47 55.92 1.24 -27.16
CA SER A 47 57.26 0.73 -26.78
C SER A 47 57.48 0.46 -25.27
N ARG A 48 58.26 -0.60 -25.00
CA ARG A 48 59.15 -0.97 -23.86
C ARG A 48 58.94 -0.28 -22.48
N ALA A 49 58.79 -0.95 -21.33
CA ALA A 49 59.37 -2.19 -20.75
C ALA A 49 60.75 -2.05 -20.03
N LYS A 50 60.73 -2.13 -18.69
CA LYS A 50 61.73 -2.61 -17.70
C LYS A 50 61.04 -2.58 -16.31
N ALA A 51 61.04 -3.55 -15.38
CA ALA A 51 61.78 -4.80 -15.09
C ALA A 51 62.90 -4.71 -14.02
N TRP A 52 62.53 -4.91 -12.74
CA TRP A 52 63.26 -5.56 -11.63
C TRP A 52 62.24 -5.83 -10.49
N ALA A 53 62.10 -7.04 -9.92
CA ALA A 53 62.99 -7.83 -9.03
C ALA A 53 62.89 -7.39 -7.54
N GLY A 54 62.73 -8.29 -6.55
CA GLY A 54 62.52 -9.74 -6.59
C GLY A 54 62.52 -10.40 -5.18
N GLY A 55 62.21 -11.71 -5.11
CA GLY A 55 62.12 -12.53 -3.87
C GLY A 55 60.70 -13.09 -3.66
N ARG A 56 60.42 -14.40 -3.50
CA ARG A 56 60.93 -15.46 -2.58
C ARG A 56 60.50 -15.23 -1.13
N SER A 57 59.81 -16.16 -0.43
CA SER A 57 59.55 -17.61 -0.69
C SER A 57 58.23 -18.10 -0.05
N ALA A 58 57.78 -19.32 -0.46
CA ALA A 58 57.13 -20.35 0.39
C ALA A 58 55.75 -20.05 1.06
N GLU A 59 54.79 -20.99 1.19
CA GLU A 59 54.57 -22.30 0.54
C GLU A 59 53.12 -22.81 0.83
N HIS A 60 52.83 -24.08 0.50
CA HIS A 60 51.71 -24.91 1.00
C HIS A 60 50.26 -24.53 0.59
N ALA A 61 49.76 -25.21 -0.45
CA ALA A 61 48.34 -25.39 -0.74
C ALA A 61 47.91 -26.88 -0.58
N PRO A 62 46.70 -27.19 -0.09
CA PRO A 62 46.19 -28.57 -0.04
C PRO A 62 45.50 -29.02 -1.35
N SER A 63 45.70 -30.29 -1.73
CA SER A 63 45.19 -30.89 -2.98
C SER A 63 43.75 -31.44 -2.91
N PRO A 64 42.93 -31.37 -3.98
CA PRO A 64 41.54 -31.85 -3.99
C PRO A 64 41.41 -33.38 -4.01
N ARG A 65 40.78 -33.96 -2.98
CA ARG A 65 40.54 -35.41 -2.88
C ARG A 65 39.39 -35.91 -3.76
N ARG A 66 39.71 -36.56 -4.87
CA ARG A 66 38.78 -37.40 -5.65
C ARG A 66 38.15 -38.50 -4.77
N ARG A 67 36.82 -38.65 -4.76
CA ARG A 67 36.11 -39.87 -4.32
C ARG A 67 35.18 -40.39 -5.41
N ARG A 68 35.53 -41.52 -6.03
CA ARG A 68 34.62 -42.32 -6.89
C ARG A 68 33.58 -43.02 -6.01
N ARG A 69 32.28 -42.91 -6.30
CA ARG A 69 31.30 -43.97 -5.98
C ARG A 69 30.06 -43.99 -6.89
N ARG A 70 30.04 -45.00 -7.76
CA ARG A 70 28.88 -45.70 -8.37
C ARG A 70 27.63 -44.89 -8.77
N ARG A 71 27.45 -44.71 -10.09
CA ARG A 71 26.13 -44.48 -10.72
C ARG A 71 25.13 -45.55 -10.26
N ARG A 72 23.90 -45.16 -9.90
CA ARG A 72 22.70 -46.01 -9.96
C ARG A 72 21.64 -45.29 -10.81
N LYS A 73 21.35 -45.81 -12.00
CA LYS A 73 20.21 -45.35 -12.81
C LYS A 73 18.93 -45.75 -12.07
N ARG A 74 18.05 -44.80 -11.72
CA ARG A 74 16.62 -45.10 -11.49
C ARG A 74 15.92 -45.02 -12.84
N ARG A 75 15.11 -46.02 -13.17
CA ARG A 75 14.17 -45.98 -14.30
C ARG A 75 12.90 -45.23 -13.85
N PRO A 76 12.19 -44.52 -14.73
CA PRO A 76 10.80 -44.13 -14.45
C PRO A 76 9.90 -45.38 -14.46
N PRO A 77 8.78 -45.38 -13.71
CA PRO A 77 7.74 -46.39 -13.87
C PRO A 77 6.92 -46.10 -15.14
N THR A 78 6.89 -47.04 -16.08
CA THR A 78 5.94 -47.04 -17.19
C THR A 78 4.55 -47.40 -16.67
N ALA A 79 3.64 -46.43 -16.64
CA ALA A 79 2.21 -46.71 -16.52
C ALA A 79 1.65 -47.07 -17.91
N LEU A 80 1.04 -48.25 -18.03
CA LEU A 80 0.43 -48.71 -19.28
C LEU A 80 -1.02 -48.21 -19.36
N PHE A 81 -1.32 -47.41 -20.37
CA PHE A 81 -2.69 -47.23 -20.86
C PHE A 81 -3.06 -48.39 -21.80
N PRO A 82 -4.25 -48.99 -21.63
CA PRO A 82 -4.96 -49.66 -22.71
C PRO A 82 -6.19 -48.81 -23.12
N SER A 83 -6.15 -48.21 -24.30
CA SER A 83 -7.29 -47.48 -24.89
C SER A 83 -7.97 -48.30 -25.98
N LEU A 84 -9.16 -48.86 -25.70
CA LEU A 84 -10.03 -49.45 -26.71
C LEU A 84 -11.52 -49.13 -26.47
N LEU A 85 -11.97 -48.08 -27.16
CA LEU A 85 -13.22 -47.91 -27.92
C LEU A 85 -14.63 -48.22 -27.32
N PRO A 86 -15.67 -47.50 -27.76
CA PRO A 86 -17.05 -47.66 -27.26
C PRO A 86 -17.86 -48.75 -28.01
N CYS A 87 -19.03 -49.08 -27.47
CA CYS A 87 -20.08 -49.84 -28.17
C CYS A 87 -21.44 -49.11 -28.10
N ASN A 88 -22.37 -49.47 -28.99
CA ASN A 88 -23.48 -48.62 -29.41
C ASN A 88 -24.88 -49.09 -28.97
N MET A 89 -25.79 -48.11 -28.82
CA MET A 89 -27.26 -48.14 -29.03
C MET A 89 -28.11 -49.37 -28.63
N ARG A 90 -29.10 -49.14 -27.75
CA ARG A 90 -30.58 -49.17 -28.01
C ARG A 90 -31.29 -48.84 -26.68
N ALA A 91 -32.37 -48.03 -26.56
CA ALA A 91 -33.51 -47.64 -27.40
C ALA A 91 -34.78 -48.51 -27.21
N GLY A 92 -35.86 -47.87 -26.74
CA GLY A 92 -37.20 -48.45 -26.46
C GLY A 92 -37.41 -48.81 -24.97
N SER A 93 -38.59 -48.61 -24.35
CA SER A 93 -39.82 -47.90 -24.76
C SER A 93 -40.62 -47.43 -23.53
N ALA A 94 -41.53 -46.47 -23.69
CA ALA A 94 -42.40 -45.95 -22.63
C ALA A 94 -43.74 -46.70 -22.50
N LEU A 95 -44.47 -46.50 -21.38
CA LEU A 95 -45.89 -46.79 -21.03
C LEU A 95 -45.96 -46.83 -19.47
N THR A 96 -46.94 -46.34 -18.68
CA THR A 96 -48.15 -45.50 -18.90
C THR A 96 -48.51 -44.75 -17.59
N LEU A 97 -49.53 -43.87 -17.56
CA LEU A 97 -49.86 -42.97 -16.43
C LEU A 97 -51.11 -43.36 -15.59
N THR A 98 -51.02 -43.20 -14.26
CA THR A 98 -52.10 -42.70 -13.32
C THR A 98 -53.39 -43.54 -13.11
N PRO A 99 -54.34 -43.14 -12.23
CA PRO A 99 -54.24 -42.66 -10.82
C PRO A 99 -55.27 -43.33 -9.86
N LEU A 100 -55.25 -43.01 -8.55
CA LEU A 100 -56.49 -42.67 -7.78
C LEU A 100 -56.20 -41.90 -6.46
N LEU A 101 -57.26 -41.52 -5.72
CA LEU A 101 -57.24 -40.49 -4.67
C LEU A 101 -58.23 -40.76 -3.49
N ARG A 102 -57.99 -40.11 -2.33
CA ARG A 102 -58.93 -39.70 -1.24
C ARG A 102 -59.47 -40.69 -0.17
N ARG A 103 -59.13 -40.34 1.09
CA ARG A 103 -59.98 -40.02 2.29
C ARG A 103 -61.14 -40.94 2.74
N LEU A 104 -61.21 -41.16 4.07
CA LEU A 104 -62.29 -40.81 5.05
C LEU A 104 -61.79 -41.20 6.48
N LEU A 105 -61.62 -40.28 7.44
CA LEU A 105 -62.56 -39.74 8.47
C LEU A 105 -63.04 -40.70 9.60
N LEU A 106 -62.53 -40.45 10.83
CA LEU A 106 -63.20 -40.27 12.15
C LEU A 106 -64.41 -41.17 12.58
N PRO A 107 -64.51 -41.58 13.88
CA PRO A 107 -64.75 -40.63 14.99
C PRO A 107 -64.04 -40.94 16.34
N CYS A 108 -64.45 -40.25 17.41
CA CYS A 108 -63.77 -40.14 18.71
C CYS A 108 -64.67 -40.52 19.91
N ARG A 109 -64.10 -41.05 21.01
CA ARG A 109 -64.66 -40.86 22.36
C ARG A 109 -63.67 -40.98 23.53
N SER A 110 -63.73 -39.96 24.40
CA SER A 110 -63.18 -39.76 25.75
C SER A 110 -62.79 -40.97 26.62
N SER A 111 -61.69 -40.81 27.41
CA SER A 111 -61.76 -40.96 28.89
C SER A 111 -60.53 -40.40 29.64
N TYR A 112 -60.83 -39.77 30.79
CA TYR A 112 -60.00 -39.46 31.97
C TYR A 112 -58.72 -38.60 31.88
N VAL A 113 -58.71 -37.56 32.73
CA VAL A 113 -57.54 -36.70 33.03
C VAL A 113 -56.87 -37.18 34.32
N ARG A 114 -55.53 -37.21 34.35
CA ARG A 114 -54.74 -37.27 35.59
C ARG A 114 -53.61 -36.24 35.51
N THR A 115 -53.61 -35.26 36.41
CA THR A 115 -52.61 -34.19 36.42
C THR A 115 -51.29 -34.66 37.02
N GLN A 116 -50.18 -34.40 36.33
CA GLN A 116 -48.83 -34.49 36.88
C GLN A 116 -48.10 -33.16 36.66
N LYS A 117 -47.46 -32.65 37.71
CA LYS A 117 -46.62 -31.44 37.64
C LYS A 117 -45.39 -31.73 36.78
N GLN A 118 -45.21 -30.98 35.70
CA GLN A 118 -43.91 -30.92 35.04
C GLN A 118 -42.87 -30.34 36.02
N ARG A 119 -41.66 -30.91 36.01
CA ARG A 119 -40.46 -30.33 36.59
C ARG A 119 -39.47 -30.14 35.45
N HIS A 120 -38.88 -28.95 35.32
CA HIS A 120 -37.84 -28.72 34.31
C HIS A 120 -36.55 -29.46 34.70
N PRO A 121 -35.77 -29.98 33.73
CA PRO A 121 -34.45 -30.53 34.00
C PRO A 121 -33.46 -29.41 34.39
N PRO A 122 -32.40 -29.72 35.15
CA PRO A 122 -31.34 -28.75 35.46
C PRO A 122 -30.49 -28.43 34.21
N PRO A 123 -29.83 -27.26 34.18
CA PRO A 123 -28.92 -26.89 33.10
C PRO A 123 -27.65 -27.77 33.09
N PRO A 124 -26.96 -27.89 31.94
CA PRO A 124 -25.70 -28.62 31.86
C PRO A 124 -24.57 -27.94 32.68
N PRO A 125 -23.54 -28.69 33.10
CA PRO A 125 -22.40 -28.12 33.80
C PRO A 125 -21.60 -27.18 32.89
N PRO A 126 -20.90 -26.17 33.45
CA PRO A 126 -20.07 -25.25 32.67
C PRO A 126 -18.89 -25.98 32.01
N PHE A 127 -18.52 -25.53 30.80
CA PHE A 127 -17.29 -25.99 30.14
C PHE A 127 -16.06 -25.69 31.00
N PRO A 128 -15.02 -26.55 30.97
CA PRO A 128 -13.77 -26.27 31.66
C PRO A 128 -13.17 -24.98 31.11
N GLN A 129 -12.74 -24.09 32.01
CA GLN A 129 -12.04 -22.87 31.63
C GLN A 129 -10.70 -23.25 30.98
N LEU A 130 -10.63 -23.20 29.64
CA LEU A 130 -9.37 -23.07 28.95
C LEU A 130 -8.69 -21.82 29.51
N ALA A 131 -7.50 -21.98 30.10
CA ALA A 131 -6.77 -20.89 30.72
C ALA A 131 -6.59 -19.77 29.68
N ALA A 132 -7.23 -18.64 29.92
CA ALA A 132 -7.10 -17.47 29.06
C ALA A 132 -5.62 -17.10 29.02
N CYS A 133 -4.95 -17.36 27.90
CA CYS A 133 -3.60 -16.90 27.67
C CYS A 133 -3.68 -15.37 27.65
N ARG A 134 -3.39 -14.77 28.79
CA ARG A 134 -3.46 -13.33 29.00
C ARG A 134 -2.28 -12.70 28.27
N TRP A 135 -2.43 -12.60 26.95
CA TRP A 135 -1.67 -11.66 26.13
C TRP A 135 -1.68 -10.32 26.87
N GLN A 136 -0.52 -9.93 27.35
CA GLN A 136 -0.34 -8.60 27.91
C GLN A 136 -0.51 -7.66 26.73
N SER A 137 -1.64 -6.94 26.70
CA SER A 137 -1.84 -5.82 25.81
C SER A 137 -0.85 -4.72 26.21
N GLY A 138 0.39 -4.86 25.75
CA GLY A 138 1.34 -3.75 25.72
C GLY A 138 0.65 -2.58 25.02
N LEU A 139 0.85 -1.37 25.54
CA LEU A 139 0.15 -0.18 25.04
C LEU A 139 0.23 -0.13 23.52
N MET A 140 -0.90 -0.34 22.84
CA MET A 140 -1.00 0.05 21.45
C MET A 140 -0.75 1.55 21.41
N ALA A 141 0.11 1.99 20.48
CA ALA A 141 0.38 3.40 20.32
C ALA A 141 -0.91 4.06 19.80
N HIS A 142 -1.71 4.59 20.71
CA HIS A 142 -2.96 5.26 20.36
C HIS A 142 -2.64 6.59 19.66
N TYR A 143 -2.63 6.53 18.34
CA TYR A 143 -2.65 7.70 17.48
C TYR A 143 -4.10 8.21 17.37
N GLY A 144 -4.26 9.53 17.41
CA GLY A 144 -5.52 10.21 17.13
C GLY A 144 -5.42 11.02 15.84
N THR A 145 -6.55 11.50 15.35
CA THR A 145 -6.60 12.38 14.17
C THR A 145 -7.44 13.64 14.45
N GLU A 146 -7.22 14.68 13.65
CA GLU A 146 -8.10 15.87 13.61
C GLU A 146 -8.43 16.21 12.16
N GLN A 147 -9.72 16.38 11.88
CA GLN A 147 -10.23 16.79 10.56
C GLN A 147 -10.27 18.32 10.46
N ARG A 148 -9.85 18.83 9.31
CA ARG A 148 -9.82 20.26 8.93
C ARG A 148 -10.36 20.43 7.51
N GLY A 149 -10.88 21.61 7.21
CA GLY A 149 -11.60 21.89 5.97
C GLY A 149 -12.94 21.16 5.87
N ARG A 150 -13.45 21.03 4.65
CA ARG A 150 -14.69 20.32 4.32
C ARG A 150 -14.40 18.95 3.70
N LEU A 151 -15.03 17.89 4.21
CA LEU A 151 -14.95 16.56 3.59
C LEU A 151 -15.49 16.59 2.16
N HIS A 152 -14.81 15.91 1.24
CA HIS A 152 -15.07 15.93 -0.21
C HIS A 152 -14.91 17.32 -0.86
N SER A 153 -13.92 18.11 -0.42
CA SER A 153 -13.34 19.21 -1.22
C SER A 153 -11.81 19.33 -1.02
N PRO A 154 -11.07 20.03 -1.92
CA PRO A 154 -9.59 20.06 -1.90
C PRO A 154 -8.93 20.68 -0.66
N ASP A 155 -9.72 21.34 0.17
CA ASP A 155 -9.32 21.91 1.47
C ASP A 155 -9.37 20.90 2.63
N TYR A 156 -9.90 19.69 2.41
CA TYR A 156 -9.90 18.63 3.42
C TYR A 156 -8.47 18.22 3.81
N CYS A 157 -8.19 18.22 5.11
CA CYS A 157 -6.97 17.67 5.69
C CYS A 157 -7.30 16.80 6.91
N LEU A 158 -6.72 15.61 6.99
CA LEU A 158 -6.72 14.77 8.18
C LEU A 158 -5.31 14.77 8.80
N TYR A 159 -5.13 15.53 9.87
CA TYR A 159 -3.87 15.61 10.63
C TYR A 159 -3.79 14.52 11.70
N PHE A 160 -2.56 14.11 12.05
CA PHE A 160 -2.31 13.05 13.03
C PHE A 160 -1.80 13.61 14.36
N LYS A 161 -2.12 12.92 15.46
CA LYS A 161 -1.67 13.19 16.83
C LYS A 161 -1.11 11.92 17.45
N ASN A 162 -0.02 12.03 18.20
CA ASN A 162 0.49 10.94 19.02
C ASN A 162 -0.32 10.76 20.32
N SER A 163 0.01 9.74 21.11
CA SER A 163 -0.66 9.41 22.38
C SER A 163 -0.55 10.46 23.49
N LYS A 164 0.24 11.54 23.27
CA LYS A 164 0.31 12.72 24.15
C LYS A 164 -0.54 13.88 23.63
N GLY A 165 -1.34 13.67 22.58
CA GLY A 165 -2.18 14.69 21.93
C GLY A 165 -1.41 15.65 21.00
N LYS A 166 -0.09 15.49 20.86
CA LYS A 166 0.77 16.39 20.07
C LYS A 166 0.70 16.01 18.59
N TYR A 167 0.60 17.00 17.72
CA TYR A 167 0.60 16.82 16.27
C TYR A 167 1.90 16.18 15.77
N ILE A 168 1.78 15.36 14.73
CA ILE A 168 2.87 14.60 14.13
C ILE A 168 2.66 14.44 12.62
N SER A 169 3.74 14.25 11.87
CA SER A 169 3.68 13.77 10.48
C SER A 169 3.39 12.26 10.45
N PRO A 170 2.38 11.77 9.72
CA PRO A 170 2.22 10.33 9.51
C PRO A 170 3.41 9.74 8.75
N PHE A 171 3.96 10.48 7.77
CA PHE A 171 5.08 10.05 6.94
C PHE A 171 6.39 9.91 7.73
N HIS A 172 6.69 10.81 8.67
CA HIS A 172 8.00 10.90 9.31
C HIS A 172 8.03 10.48 10.80
N ASP A 173 6.97 10.72 11.56
CA ASP A 173 6.99 10.55 13.04
C ASP A 173 6.39 9.24 13.55
N ILE A 174 5.62 8.52 12.74
CA ILE A 174 5.13 7.18 13.09
C ILE A 174 6.24 6.17 12.80
N PRO A 175 6.74 5.38 13.77
CA PRO A 175 7.81 4.41 13.52
C PRO A 175 7.37 3.33 12.52
N LEU A 176 8.24 2.93 11.59
CA LEU A 176 7.96 1.82 10.66
C LEU A 176 7.63 0.51 11.41
N CYS A 177 8.44 0.15 12.40
CA CYS A 177 8.28 -1.08 13.19
C CYS A 177 7.68 -0.81 14.58
N VAL A 178 6.95 -1.80 15.11
CA VAL A 178 6.41 -1.79 16.47
C VAL A 178 7.43 -2.33 17.46
N GLY A 179 7.81 -1.51 18.45
CA GLY A 179 8.82 -1.84 19.45
C GLY A 179 10.21 -1.31 19.08
N SER A 180 10.91 -0.74 20.07
CA SER A 180 12.19 -0.09 19.84
C SER A 180 13.34 -1.09 19.75
N ASN A 181 13.73 -1.41 18.52
CA ASN A 181 15.11 -1.45 18.06
C ASN A 181 15.12 -1.23 16.53
N GLU A 182 16.28 -0.90 15.96
CA GLU A 182 16.37 -0.40 14.59
C GLU A 182 15.99 -1.44 13.53
N VAL A 183 15.53 -0.96 12.37
CA VAL A 183 15.23 -1.74 11.15
C VAL A 183 16.41 -2.60 10.64
N GLN A 184 17.62 -2.39 11.19
CA GLN A 184 18.75 -3.33 11.05
C GLN A 184 18.40 -4.77 11.46
N GLU A 185 17.43 -4.98 12.37
CA GLU A 185 16.98 -6.31 12.81
C GLU A 185 15.88 -6.95 11.93
N ILE A 186 15.47 -6.35 10.80
CA ILE A 186 14.58 -7.04 9.83
C ILE A 186 15.29 -8.31 9.31
N PRO A 187 14.77 -9.54 9.56
CA PRO A 187 15.56 -10.75 9.31
C PRO A 187 15.61 -11.12 7.82
N ALA A 188 16.72 -10.79 7.16
CA ALA A 188 16.98 -11.06 5.74
C ALA A 188 16.93 -12.55 5.31
N LYS A 189 16.73 -13.49 6.25
CA LYS A 189 16.69 -14.95 6.01
C LYS A 189 15.70 -15.64 6.95
N LYS A 190 15.03 -16.67 6.43
CA LYS A 190 14.07 -17.53 7.17
C LYS A 190 14.74 -18.26 8.36
N SER A 191 14.78 -17.60 9.51
CA SER A 191 15.07 -18.23 10.81
C SER A 191 14.06 -19.33 11.08
N ARG A 192 14.53 -20.53 11.47
CA ARG A 192 13.67 -21.66 11.86
C ARG A 192 13.46 -21.76 13.37
N THR A 193 13.77 -20.69 14.10
CA THR A 193 13.67 -20.60 15.56
C THR A 193 12.64 -19.53 15.92
N SER A 194 11.67 -19.90 16.77
CA SER A 194 10.61 -18.98 17.21
C SER A 194 11.20 -17.80 17.99
N GLY A 195 10.80 -16.57 17.64
CA GLY A 195 11.30 -15.34 18.26
C GLY A 195 10.87 -14.09 17.49
N ASN A 196 9.63 -13.66 17.71
CA ASN A 196 8.96 -12.46 17.18
C ASN A 196 8.88 -12.32 15.65
N GLU A 197 7.65 -12.26 15.15
CA GLU A 197 7.32 -11.79 13.80
C GLU A 197 7.45 -10.26 13.77
N THR A 198 8.17 -9.68 12.80
CA THR A 198 8.30 -8.22 12.68
C THR A 198 6.93 -7.60 12.37
N ILE A 199 6.46 -6.74 13.27
CA ILE A 199 5.18 -6.03 13.14
C ILE A 199 5.45 -4.60 12.72
N PHE A 200 4.70 -4.13 11.73
CA PHE A 200 4.80 -2.82 11.12
C PHE A 200 3.59 -1.97 11.49
N ASN A 201 3.77 -0.66 11.62
CA ASN A 201 2.64 0.26 11.60
C ASN A 201 2.29 0.56 10.14
N MET A 202 1.05 0.38 9.73
CA MET A 202 0.49 0.84 8.46
C MET A 202 -0.42 2.04 8.74
N ILE A 203 -0.40 3.04 7.86
CA ILE A 203 -1.38 4.12 7.87
C ILE A 203 -2.46 3.78 6.84
N VAL A 204 -3.72 3.71 7.29
CA VAL A 204 -4.86 3.50 6.38
C VAL A 204 -5.29 4.83 5.77
N GLU A 205 -5.27 4.91 4.46
CA GLU A 205 -5.69 6.09 3.69
C GLU A 205 -7.08 5.86 3.06
N VAL A 206 -7.28 4.70 2.44
CA VAL A 206 -8.51 4.34 1.73
C VAL A 206 -9.13 3.10 2.38
N PRO A 207 -10.21 3.26 3.17
CA PRO A 207 -11.01 2.16 3.70
C PRO A 207 -11.56 1.23 2.60
N ARG A 208 -11.64 -0.06 2.89
CA ARG A 208 -12.13 -1.04 1.91
C ARG A 208 -13.55 -0.72 1.41
N TRP A 209 -13.75 -0.93 0.11
CA TRP A 209 -14.95 -0.65 -0.67
C TRP A 209 -15.31 0.83 -0.85
N THR A 210 -14.45 1.76 -0.41
CA THR A 210 -14.57 3.19 -0.72
C THR A 210 -13.88 3.55 -2.04
N ASN A 211 -14.24 4.72 -2.59
CA ASN A 211 -13.78 5.17 -3.92
C ASN A 211 -12.86 6.40 -3.89
N ALA A 212 -12.89 7.24 -2.86
CA ALA A 212 -12.05 8.44 -2.82
C ALA A 212 -10.57 8.04 -2.78
N LYS A 213 -9.74 8.52 -3.72
CA LYS A 213 -8.28 8.34 -3.60
C LYS A 213 -7.76 9.34 -2.57
N MET A 214 -7.66 8.86 -1.34
CA MET A 214 -7.02 9.57 -0.25
C MET A 214 -5.55 9.17 -0.19
N GLU A 215 -4.68 10.10 0.19
CA GLU A 215 -3.22 9.93 0.22
C GLU A 215 -2.57 10.83 1.27
N ILE A 216 -1.47 10.40 1.87
CA ILE A 216 -0.54 11.25 2.64
C ILE A 216 0.00 12.34 1.71
N ALA A 217 -0.27 13.60 2.03
CA ALA A 217 0.18 14.73 1.22
C ALA A 217 1.69 14.98 1.39
N THR A 218 2.53 14.18 0.70
CA THR A 218 4.01 14.24 0.79
C THR A 218 4.58 15.63 0.53
N LYS A 219 3.86 16.47 -0.24
CA LYS A 219 4.23 17.83 -0.62
C LYS A 219 3.65 18.95 0.29
N GLU A 220 2.88 18.61 1.34
CA GLU A 220 2.35 19.57 2.34
C GLU A 220 2.99 19.36 3.74
N PRO A 221 3.23 20.43 4.53
CA PRO A 221 3.83 20.31 5.87
C PRO A 221 2.97 19.47 6.82
N LEU A 222 3.61 18.62 7.63
CA LEU A 222 2.99 17.57 8.47
C LEU A 222 2.21 16.49 7.69
N ASN A 223 2.27 16.51 6.36
CA ASN A 223 1.79 15.46 5.45
C ASN A 223 0.39 14.90 5.82
N PRO A 224 -0.64 15.74 6.04
CA PRO A 224 -1.99 15.26 6.35
C PRO A 224 -2.51 14.35 5.24
N ILE A 225 -3.45 13.45 5.55
CA ILE A 225 -4.16 12.72 4.51
C ILE A 225 -5.17 13.66 3.84
N LYS A 226 -5.13 13.72 2.50
CA LYS A 226 -5.98 14.55 1.63
C LYS A 226 -6.49 13.72 0.46
N GLN A 227 -7.42 14.26 -0.34
CA GLN A 227 -7.89 13.60 -1.55
C GLN A 227 -7.11 14.08 -2.79
N ASP A 228 -6.63 13.15 -3.62
CA ASP A 228 -5.93 13.40 -4.89
C ASP A 228 -6.77 14.32 -5.81
N VAL A 229 -6.15 15.35 -6.39
CA VAL A 229 -6.81 16.33 -7.28
C VAL A 229 -6.25 16.25 -8.70
N LYS A 230 -6.92 15.48 -9.56
CA LYS A 230 -6.54 15.26 -10.96
C LYS A 230 -7.30 16.21 -11.89
N LYS A 231 -6.56 17.06 -12.62
CA LYS A 231 -7.12 18.08 -13.55
C LYS A 231 -8.15 19.03 -12.88
N GLY A 232 -7.94 19.38 -11.60
CA GLY A 232 -8.83 20.26 -10.85
C GLY A 232 -10.12 19.61 -10.33
N LYS A 233 -10.30 18.30 -10.50
CA LYS A 233 -11.37 17.51 -9.86
C LYS A 233 -10.78 16.58 -8.80
N LEU A 234 -11.54 16.34 -7.73
CA LEU A 234 -11.28 15.27 -6.79
C LEU A 234 -11.27 13.92 -7.50
N ARG A 235 -10.28 13.07 -7.22
CA ARG A 235 -10.14 11.76 -7.84
C ARG A 235 -10.89 10.70 -7.04
N TYR A 236 -11.70 9.92 -7.74
CA TYR A 236 -12.34 8.72 -7.24
C TYR A 236 -11.91 7.54 -8.13
N VAL A 237 -11.53 6.42 -7.55
CA VAL A 237 -11.21 5.18 -8.28
C VAL A 237 -12.52 4.53 -8.73
N ALA A 238 -12.56 4.08 -9.99
CA ALA A 238 -13.75 3.48 -10.60
C ALA A 238 -14.14 2.13 -9.96
N ASN A 239 -15.42 1.76 -10.06
CA ASN A 239 -15.89 0.41 -9.73
C ASN A 239 -15.78 -0.46 -10.99
N ILE A 240 -14.76 -1.30 -11.09
CA ILE A 240 -14.55 -2.18 -12.24
C ILE A 240 -15.12 -3.55 -11.91
N PHE A 241 -16.18 -3.96 -12.60
CA PHE A 241 -16.93 -5.17 -12.26
C PHE A 241 -16.00 -6.41 -12.19
N PRO A 242 -16.02 -7.20 -11.09
CA PRO A 242 -16.97 -7.20 -9.96
C PRO A 242 -16.55 -6.37 -8.73
N HIS A 243 -15.48 -5.57 -8.81
CA HIS A 243 -14.84 -4.88 -7.68
C HIS A 243 -15.46 -3.50 -7.36
N LYS A 244 -16.00 -3.36 -6.15
CA LYS A 244 -16.46 -2.07 -5.59
C LYS A 244 -15.27 -1.34 -4.96
N GLY A 245 -14.92 -0.17 -5.49
CA GLY A 245 -13.84 0.69 -4.95
C GLY A 245 -12.50 -0.03 -4.81
N CYS A 246 -11.72 0.35 -3.79
CA CYS A 246 -10.55 -0.42 -3.35
C CYS A 246 -11.00 -1.72 -2.65
N ILE A 247 -10.36 -2.86 -2.93
CA ILE A 247 -10.75 -4.17 -2.39
C ILE A 247 -9.91 -4.65 -1.18
N TRP A 248 -9.05 -3.77 -0.66
CA TRP A 248 -8.29 -3.89 0.61
C TRP A 248 -8.62 -2.71 1.51
N ASN A 249 -8.21 -2.74 2.77
CA ASN A 249 -7.87 -1.47 3.42
C ASN A 249 -6.49 -1.07 2.85
N TYR A 250 -6.36 0.16 2.36
CA TYR A 250 -5.21 0.58 1.58
C TYR A 250 -4.58 1.85 2.18
N GLY A 251 -3.27 1.97 1.99
CA GLY A 251 -2.46 3.12 2.40
C GLY A 251 -1.00 2.67 2.52
N ALA A 252 -0.15 3.45 3.18
CA ALA A 252 1.30 3.25 3.11
C ALA A 252 1.95 2.80 4.43
N PHE A 253 3.21 2.35 4.35
CA PHE A 253 4.09 2.28 5.51
C PHE A 253 4.78 3.63 5.79
N PRO A 254 4.75 4.14 7.03
CA PRO A 254 5.50 5.34 7.39
C PRO A 254 7.00 5.07 7.34
N GLN A 255 7.78 6.13 7.23
CA GLN A 255 9.23 6.05 7.19
C GLN A 255 9.79 5.18 6.05
N THR A 256 9.11 5.12 4.91
CA THR A 256 9.58 4.47 3.67
C THR A 256 9.46 5.45 2.50
N TRP A 257 10.29 5.33 1.47
CA TRP A 257 10.23 6.20 0.30
C TRP A 257 10.75 5.48 -0.95
N GLU A 258 10.00 5.57 -2.04
CA GLU A 258 10.37 5.10 -3.38
C GLU A 258 11.21 6.18 -4.10
N ASP A 259 12.52 6.25 -3.83
CA ASP A 259 13.41 7.32 -4.32
C ASP A 259 13.42 7.39 -5.87
N PRO A 260 12.97 8.50 -6.50
CA PRO A 260 12.88 8.63 -7.96
C PRO A 260 14.25 8.79 -8.64
N SER A 261 15.33 8.98 -7.87
CA SER A 261 16.71 8.91 -8.37
C SER A 261 17.27 7.48 -8.33
N HIS A 262 16.66 6.58 -7.55
CA HIS A 262 17.03 5.17 -7.52
C HIS A 262 16.27 4.38 -8.59
N LYS A 263 17.02 3.68 -9.45
CA LYS A 263 16.48 2.73 -10.41
C LYS A 263 16.51 1.31 -9.82
N ASP A 264 15.35 0.69 -9.67
CA ASP A 264 15.23 -0.68 -9.16
C ASP A 264 15.65 -1.73 -10.20
N ASP A 265 16.39 -2.75 -9.75
CA ASP A 265 16.92 -3.84 -10.59
C ASP A 265 15.85 -4.86 -11.03
N SER A 266 14.67 -4.88 -10.38
CA SER A 266 13.58 -5.85 -10.64
C SER A 266 12.55 -5.34 -11.63
N THR A 267 12.18 -4.06 -11.56
CA THR A 267 11.27 -3.38 -12.50
C THR A 267 12.02 -2.80 -13.70
N GLY A 268 13.25 -2.34 -13.49
CA GLY A 268 13.96 -1.50 -14.46
C GLY A 268 13.45 -0.06 -14.55
N CYS A 269 12.75 0.43 -13.52
CA CYS A 269 12.16 1.77 -13.41
C CYS A 269 12.65 2.52 -12.16
N CYS A 270 12.47 3.84 -12.11
CA CYS A 270 12.72 4.63 -10.90
C CYS A 270 11.49 4.66 -9.98
N GLY A 271 11.66 4.89 -8.67
CA GLY A 271 10.55 5.01 -7.71
C GLY A 271 9.56 6.14 -8.03
N ASP A 272 8.31 5.99 -7.59
CA ASP A 272 7.20 6.96 -7.80
C ASP A 272 7.26 8.23 -6.92
N ASN A 273 8.29 8.35 -6.06
CA ASN A 273 8.53 9.43 -5.10
C ASN A 273 7.60 9.46 -3.87
N ASP A 274 6.68 8.53 -3.67
CA ASP A 274 5.80 8.50 -2.49
C ASP A 274 6.20 7.33 -1.52
N PRO A 275 5.51 7.09 -0.38
CA PRO A 275 5.87 6.02 0.57
C PRO A 275 5.34 4.65 0.13
N ILE A 276 6.00 3.54 0.51
CA ILE A 276 5.67 2.22 -0.03
C ILE A 276 4.24 1.77 0.33
N ASP A 277 3.50 1.32 -0.67
CA ASP A 277 2.08 1.05 -0.61
C ASP A 277 1.75 -0.32 0.01
N VAL A 278 0.59 -0.41 0.68
CA VAL A 278 0.19 -1.57 1.49
C VAL A 278 -1.29 -1.91 1.27
N CYS A 279 -1.53 -3.15 0.85
CA CYS A 279 -2.84 -3.79 0.74
C CYS A 279 -3.09 -4.69 1.95
N GLU A 280 -3.94 -4.24 2.88
CA GLU A 280 -4.31 -4.98 4.10
C GLU A 280 -5.55 -5.86 3.85
N ILE A 281 -5.37 -7.17 4.04
CA ILE A 281 -6.30 -8.22 3.56
C ILE A 281 -7.25 -8.76 4.66
N GLY A 282 -7.28 -8.10 5.83
CA GLY A 282 -8.05 -8.49 7.00
C GLY A 282 -9.57 -8.36 6.84
N SER A 283 -10.30 -9.07 7.71
CA SER A 283 -11.75 -9.12 7.71
C SER A 283 -12.42 -7.80 8.09
N GLN A 284 -11.82 -7.01 8.97
CA GLN A 284 -12.31 -5.68 9.36
C GLN A 284 -12.17 -4.66 8.21
N VAL A 285 -13.11 -3.70 8.13
CA VAL A 285 -12.93 -2.46 7.37
C VAL A 285 -12.37 -1.42 8.32
N ARG A 286 -11.25 -0.80 7.95
CA ARG A 286 -10.49 0.15 8.80
C ARG A 286 -10.92 1.59 8.55
N ALA A 287 -10.71 2.47 9.52
CA ALA A 287 -10.99 3.89 9.37
C ALA A 287 -9.87 4.63 8.62
N ILE A 288 -10.21 5.75 7.97
CA ILE A 288 -9.21 6.65 7.40
C ILE A 288 -8.37 7.29 8.52
N GLY A 289 -7.05 7.27 8.36
CA GLY A 289 -6.08 7.66 9.39
C GLY A 289 -5.94 6.68 10.55
N GLU A 290 -6.52 5.47 10.47
CA GLU A 290 -6.24 4.42 11.44
C GLU A 290 -4.80 3.93 11.26
N VAL A 291 -4.04 3.89 12.36
CA VAL A 291 -2.68 3.34 12.37
C VAL A 291 -2.73 1.90 12.85
N VAL A 292 -2.64 0.98 11.90
CA VAL A 292 -2.92 -0.45 12.07
C VAL A 292 -1.61 -1.21 12.24
N GLN A 293 -1.55 -2.13 13.21
CA GLN A 293 -0.40 -3.01 13.36
C GLN A 293 -0.57 -4.22 12.44
N VAL A 294 0.30 -4.34 11.43
CA VAL A 294 0.21 -5.36 10.39
C VAL A 294 1.49 -6.18 10.28
N LYS A 295 1.39 -7.33 9.61
CA LYS A 295 2.53 -8.12 9.18
C LYS A 295 2.58 -8.25 7.66
N VAL A 296 3.79 -8.09 7.11
CA VAL A 296 4.09 -8.36 5.70
C VAL A 296 3.92 -9.86 5.40
N LEU A 297 3.32 -10.17 4.26
CA LEU A 297 3.10 -11.54 3.74
C LEU A 297 3.77 -11.75 2.37
N GLY A 298 3.89 -10.69 1.57
CA GLY A 298 4.47 -10.72 0.23
C GLY A 298 4.38 -9.35 -0.42
N ILE A 299 4.67 -9.27 -1.72
CA ILE A 299 4.69 -8.00 -2.47
C ILE A 299 4.43 -8.23 -3.97
N LEU A 300 3.84 -7.23 -4.64
CA LEU A 300 3.64 -7.17 -6.08
C LEU A 300 4.38 -5.93 -6.62
N GLY A 301 5.19 -6.09 -7.66
CA GLY A 301 5.82 -4.95 -8.36
C GLY A 301 4.93 -4.48 -9.48
N LEU A 302 4.20 -3.39 -9.26
CA LEU A 302 3.49 -2.65 -10.30
C LEU A 302 4.52 -1.77 -11.04
N ILE A 303 4.25 -1.53 -12.32
CA ILE A 303 4.92 -0.49 -13.10
C ILE A 303 3.81 0.49 -13.49
N ASP A 304 3.68 1.58 -12.72
CA ASP A 304 2.60 2.55 -12.89
C ASP A 304 3.07 3.72 -13.78
N GLU A 305 2.48 3.85 -14.96
CA GLU A 305 2.81 4.86 -16.00
C GLU A 305 4.30 5.01 -16.42
N GLY A 306 5.20 4.17 -15.89
CA GLY A 306 6.65 4.18 -16.15
C GLY A 306 7.51 4.15 -14.88
N GLU A 307 6.89 4.30 -13.71
CA GLU A 307 7.52 4.35 -12.39
C GLU A 307 7.39 3.00 -11.67
N THR A 308 8.33 2.71 -10.76
CA THR A 308 8.31 1.58 -9.83
C THR A 308 7.31 1.89 -8.73
N ASP A 309 6.39 0.97 -8.51
CA ASP A 309 5.34 1.08 -7.51
C ASP A 309 5.16 -0.28 -6.82
N TRP A 310 5.66 -0.42 -5.59
CA TRP A 310 5.60 -1.69 -4.87
C TRP A 310 4.37 -1.79 -3.96
N LYS A 311 3.46 -2.72 -4.30
CA LYS A 311 2.27 -3.03 -3.49
C LYS A 311 2.56 -4.18 -2.51
N ILE A 312 2.82 -3.85 -1.25
CA ILE A 312 2.95 -4.83 -0.15
C ILE A 312 1.61 -5.52 0.10
N ILE A 313 1.64 -6.84 0.31
CA ILE A 313 0.50 -7.61 0.81
C ILE A 313 0.69 -7.85 2.29
N ALA A 314 -0.24 -7.39 3.12
CA ALA A 314 -0.17 -7.46 4.58
C ALA A 314 -1.49 -7.91 5.21
N ILE A 315 -1.44 -8.36 6.46
CA ILE A 315 -2.64 -8.61 7.28
C ILE A 315 -2.45 -8.02 8.69
N SER A 316 -3.51 -7.45 9.25
CA SER A 316 -3.53 -6.92 10.61
C SER A 316 -3.32 -8.02 11.66
N VAL A 317 -2.59 -7.71 12.74
CA VAL A 317 -2.22 -8.69 13.79
C VAL A 317 -3.38 -9.10 14.71
N ASP A 318 -4.42 -8.26 14.78
CA ASP A 318 -5.67 -8.51 15.50
C ASP A 318 -6.70 -9.32 14.69
N ASP A 319 -6.46 -9.53 13.38
CA ASP A 319 -7.38 -10.28 12.53
C ASP A 319 -7.41 -11.78 12.92
N PRO A 320 -8.59 -12.44 13.01
CA PRO A 320 -8.70 -13.86 13.39
C PRO A 320 -7.98 -14.85 12.45
N GLU A 321 -7.67 -14.46 11.20
CA GLU A 321 -6.91 -15.27 10.25
C GLU A 321 -5.39 -15.02 10.29
N SER A 322 -4.93 -13.96 10.94
CA SER A 322 -3.49 -13.63 11.11
C SER A 322 -2.68 -14.80 11.66
N GLN A 323 -3.28 -15.62 12.54
CA GLN A 323 -2.64 -16.78 13.17
C GLN A 323 -2.43 -17.95 12.19
N LYS A 324 -3.03 -17.91 11.00
CA LYS A 324 -2.94 -18.93 9.95
C LYS A 324 -2.12 -18.49 8.74
N ILE A 325 -1.99 -17.18 8.51
CA ILE A 325 -1.43 -16.59 7.29
C ILE A 325 -0.09 -15.91 7.61
N HIS A 326 1.03 -16.50 7.15
CA HIS A 326 2.38 -16.06 7.52
C HIS A 326 3.32 -15.77 6.34
N ASP A 327 2.98 -16.24 5.14
CA ASP A 327 3.71 -16.00 3.88
C ASP A 327 2.70 -15.97 2.72
N ILE A 328 3.12 -15.54 1.53
CA ILE A 328 2.22 -15.28 0.38
C ILE A 328 1.43 -16.52 -0.08
N ASP A 329 1.97 -17.72 0.11
CA ASP A 329 1.30 -18.98 -0.23
C ASP A 329 0.14 -19.32 0.72
N ASP A 330 0.16 -18.85 1.97
CA ASP A 330 -1.01 -18.98 2.85
C ASP A 330 -2.17 -18.09 2.36
N VAL A 331 -1.89 -16.94 1.74
CA VAL A 331 -2.94 -16.10 1.13
C VAL A 331 -3.64 -16.87 0.01
N ARG A 332 -2.88 -17.49 -0.91
CA ARG A 332 -3.42 -18.35 -1.99
C ARG A 332 -4.30 -19.49 -1.47
N LYS A 333 -3.91 -20.06 -0.33
CA LYS A 333 -4.53 -21.24 0.30
C LYS A 333 -5.79 -20.91 1.11
N PHE A 334 -5.81 -19.79 1.85
CA PHE A 334 -6.92 -19.41 2.73
C PHE A 334 -7.86 -18.37 2.10
N LYS A 335 -7.39 -17.56 1.14
CA LYS A 335 -8.17 -16.60 0.36
C LYS A 335 -8.00 -16.87 -1.16
N PRO A 336 -8.47 -18.01 -1.68
CA PRO A 336 -8.29 -18.38 -3.09
C PRO A 336 -8.97 -17.37 -4.04
N GLY A 337 -8.28 -17.00 -5.12
CA GLY A 337 -8.75 -15.99 -6.09
C GLY A 337 -8.47 -14.54 -5.67
N TYR A 338 -7.96 -14.30 -4.45
CA TYR A 338 -7.78 -12.95 -3.92
C TYR A 338 -6.55 -12.23 -4.50
N LEU A 339 -5.43 -12.95 -4.71
CA LEU A 339 -4.24 -12.37 -5.35
C LEU A 339 -4.47 -12.15 -6.86
N GLU A 340 -5.26 -13.02 -7.48
CA GLU A 340 -5.68 -12.90 -8.88
C GLU A 340 -6.57 -11.65 -9.05
N ALA A 341 -7.50 -11.40 -8.11
CA ALA A 341 -8.26 -10.16 -8.04
C ALA A 341 -7.38 -8.92 -7.78
N THR A 342 -6.33 -9.03 -6.96
CA THR A 342 -5.34 -7.95 -6.77
C THR A 342 -4.63 -7.59 -8.07
N LEU A 343 -4.14 -8.59 -8.79
CA LEU A 343 -3.44 -8.40 -10.06
C LEU A 343 -4.36 -7.78 -11.12
N ASP A 344 -5.59 -8.27 -11.24
CA ASP A 344 -6.59 -7.74 -12.17
C ASP A 344 -7.02 -6.30 -11.82
N TRP A 345 -7.18 -5.97 -10.54
CA TRP A 345 -7.54 -4.62 -10.11
C TRP A 345 -6.44 -3.61 -10.44
N PHE A 346 -5.18 -3.88 -10.09
CA PHE A 346 -4.07 -2.97 -10.40
C PHE A 346 -3.75 -2.90 -11.90
N ARG A 347 -4.04 -3.94 -12.69
CA ARG A 347 -3.93 -3.89 -14.15
C ARG A 347 -4.94 -2.90 -14.75
N LEU A 348 -6.15 -2.85 -14.20
CA LEU A 348 -7.32 -2.23 -14.83
C LEU A 348 -7.78 -0.90 -14.23
N TYR A 349 -7.44 -0.55 -12.99
CA TYR A 349 -8.03 0.61 -12.27
C TYR A 349 -7.91 1.97 -12.98
N LYS A 350 -6.92 2.15 -13.85
CA LYS A 350 -6.75 3.36 -14.69
C LYS A 350 -7.40 3.28 -16.08
N VAL A 351 -7.86 2.12 -16.54
CA VAL A 351 -8.50 1.99 -17.86
C VAL A 351 -9.77 2.87 -17.99
N PRO A 352 -10.63 3.01 -16.95
CA PRO A 352 -11.72 4.00 -16.94
C PRO A 352 -11.28 5.47 -17.05
N ASP A 353 -10.06 5.83 -16.64
CA ASP A 353 -9.48 7.17 -16.84
C ASP A 353 -9.01 7.41 -18.30
N GLY A 354 -9.14 6.41 -19.18
CA GLY A 354 -8.61 6.44 -20.54
C GLY A 354 -7.09 6.18 -20.64
N LYS A 355 -6.51 5.51 -19.63
CA LYS A 355 -5.11 5.04 -19.64
C LYS A 355 -5.02 3.61 -20.21
N PRO A 356 -3.83 3.17 -20.65
CA PRO A 356 -3.58 1.75 -20.90
C PRO A 356 -3.68 0.91 -19.63
N GLU A 357 -3.65 -0.40 -19.79
CA GLU A 357 -3.42 -1.33 -18.68
C GLU A 357 -2.01 -1.17 -18.11
N ASN A 358 -1.87 -1.28 -16.79
CA ASN A 358 -0.56 -1.23 -16.13
C ASN A 358 0.22 -2.54 -16.30
N GLN A 359 1.55 -2.42 -16.24
CA GLN A 359 2.48 -3.54 -16.37
C GLN A 359 3.02 -3.97 -15.00
N PHE A 360 3.71 -5.10 -14.94
CA PHE A 360 4.21 -5.68 -13.68
C PHE A 360 5.59 -6.28 -13.86
N ALA A 361 6.42 -6.15 -12.83
CA ALA A 361 7.63 -6.95 -12.71
C ALA A 361 7.29 -8.44 -12.50
N PHE A 362 8.23 -9.32 -12.83
CA PHE A 362 8.11 -10.78 -12.65
C PHE A 362 6.83 -11.38 -13.29
N ASP A 363 6.37 -10.85 -14.42
CA ASP A 363 5.14 -11.28 -15.11
C ASP A 363 3.87 -11.24 -14.22
N GLY A 364 3.84 -10.36 -13.20
CA GLY A 364 2.75 -10.26 -12.23
C GLY A 364 2.83 -11.26 -11.07
N MET A 365 3.93 -12.00 -10.92
CA MET A 365 4.12 -12.94 -9.82
C MET A 365 4.40 -12.25 -8.48
N PHE A 366 3.44 -12.33 -7.55
CA PHE A 366 3.64 -11.95 -6.15
C PHE A 366 4.83 -12.70 -5.54
N LYS A 367 5.74 -11.94 -4.94
CA LYS A 367 6.95 -12.42 -4.27
C LYS A 367 6.66 -12.76 -2.80
N ASP A 368 7.53 -13.57 -2.20
CA ASP A 368 7.37 -14.04 -0.82
C ASP A 368 7.68 -12.95 0.22
N LYS A 369 7.34 -13.23 1.47
CA LYS A 369 7.59 -12.34 2.60
C LYS A 369 9.05 -11.91 2.72
N ALA A 370 10.00 -12.80 2.42
CA ALA A 370 11.43 -12.50 2.55
C ALA A 370 11.90 -11.47 1.51
N PHE A 371 11.42 -11.57 0.26
CA PHE A 371 11.68 -10.54 -0.75
C PHE A 371 11.03 -9.20 -0.38
N ALA A 372 9.77 -9.23 0.07
CA ALA A 372 9.04 -8.02 0.47
C ALA A 372 9.75 -7.23 1.59
N LEU A 373 10.30 -7.93 2.58
CA LEU A 373 11.02 -7.32 3.70
C LEU A 373 12.32 -6.62 3.30
N GLU A 374 13.04 -7.10 2.28
CA GLU A 374 14.22 -6.39 1.77
C GLU A 374 13.84 -5.12 0.97
N ILE A 375 12.69 -5.11 0.26
CA ILE A 375 12.19 -3.89 -0.41
C ILE A 375 11.77 -2.83 0.63
N VAL A 376 10.99 -3.20 1.65
CA VAL A 376 10.60 -2.31 2.77
C VAL A 376 11.81 -1.72 3.50
N LYS A 377 12.87 -2.52 3.66
CA LYS A 377 14.14 -2.09 4.25
C LYS A 377 14.89 -1.11 3.34
N SER A 378 14.95 -1.36 2.02
CA SER A 378 15.58 -0.43 1.06
C SER A 378 14.87 0.92 1.02
N THR A 379 13.52 0.93 0.92
CA THR A 379 12.73 2.17 0.95
C THR A 379 12.82 2.89 2.30
N HIS A 380 13.03 2.17 3.42
CA HIS A 380 13.35 2.79 4.70
C HIS A 380 14.74 3.44 4.75
N GLU A 381 15.77 2.85 4.13
CA GLU A 381 17.09 3.50 4.03
C GLU A 381 17.06 4.73 3.10
N TYR A 382 16.25 4.70 2.03
CA TYR A 382 16.01 5.90 1.20
C TYR A 382 15.29 7.01 1.99
N TRP A 383 14.25 6.67 2.77
CA TRP A 383 13.61 7.63 3.68
C TRP A 383 14.59 8.18 4.73
N LYS A 384 15.50 7.35 5.27
CA LYS A 384 16.57 7.84 6.16
C LYS A 384 17.48 8.84 5.45
N ALA A 385 17.81 8.62 4.18
CA ALA A 385 18.61 9.57 3.40
C ALA A 385 17.85 10.89 3.18
N LEU A 386 16.58 10.82 2.77
CA LEU A 386 15.65 11.95 2.62
C LEU A 386 15.53 12.80 3.91
N VAL A 387 15.10 12.20 5.02
CA VAL A 387 14.80 12.93 6.28
C VAL A 387 16.05 13.49 6.97
N HIS A 388 17.25 13.04 6.59
CA HIS A 388 18.54 13.59 7.01
C HIS A 388 19.23 14.48 5.94
N LYS A 389 18.53 14.84 4.84
CA LYS A 389 19.03 15.70 3.77
C LYS A 389 20.32 15.17 3.10
N LYS A 390 20.38 13.85 2.89
CA LYS A 390 21.43 13.13 2.15
C LYS A 390 21.02 12.79 0.72
N SER A 391 19.72 12.61 0.46
CA SER A 391 19.11 12.62 -0.88
C SER A 391 18.39 13.95 -1.12
N ASP A 392 18.15 14.30 -2.39
CA ASP A 392 17.28 15.41 -2.75
C ASP A 392 15.81 14.95 -2.78
N GLY A 393 15.01 15.44 -1.84
CA GLY A 393 13.57 15.17 -1.78
C GLY A 393 12.71 16.10 -2.64
N GLY A 394 13.32 17.05 -3.35
CA GLY A 394 12.65 17.99 -4.24
C GLY A 394 11.50 18.76 -3.57
N ALA A 395 10.27 18.33 -3.83
CA ALA A 395 9.06 18.97 -3.31
C ALA A 395 8.61 18.47 -1.93
N ILE A 396 9.10 17.32 -1.45
CA ILE A 396 8.64 16.67 -0.21
C ILE A 396 8.85 17.56 1.02
N LYS A 397 7.91 17.52 1.97
CA LYS A 397 7.96 18.28 3.23
C LYS A 397 8.31 17.38 4.40
N CYS A 398 9.60 17.27 4.70
CA CYS A 398 10.16 16.46 5.78
C CYS A 398 9.90 16.98 7.22
N THR A 399 8.99 17.94 7.40
CA THR A 399 8.67 18.54 8.70
C THR A 399 8.17 17.48 9.69
N ASN A 400 8.82 17.37 10.85
CA ASN A 400 8.56 16.32 11.83
C ASN A 400 8.77 16.81 13.28
N LEU A 401 8.32 16.05 14.28
CA LEU A 401 8.43 16.37 15.71
C LEU A 401 9.42 15.45 16.48
N SER A 402 9.63 14.22 15.99
CA SER A 402 10.24 13.13 16.77
C SER A 402 11.56 12.60 16.20
N VAL A 403 11.90 12.90 14.93
CA VAL A 403 13.15 12.46 14.31
C VAL A 403 14.26 13.43 14.74
N GLY A 404 14.71 13.33 16.00
CA GLY A 404 15.61 14.30 16.64
C GLY A 404 16.98 14.51 15.99
N THR A 405 17.39 13.66 15.04
CA THR A 405 18.58 13.82 14.19
C THR A 405 18.30 14.50 12.84
N SER A 406 17.05 14.82 12.54
CA SER A 406 16.63 15.47 11.30
C SER A 406 16.84 16.99 11.36
N PRO A 407 17.38 17.62 10.31
CA PRO A 407 17.43 19.08 10.18
C PRO A 407 16.05 19.71 9.92
N TYR A 408 14.98 18.91 9.86
CA TYR A 408 13.59 19.32 9.64
C TYR A 408 12.70 19.13 10.88
N CYS A 409 13.31 18.82 12.04
CA CYS A 409 12.60 18.70 13.31
C CYS A 409 12.17 20.09 13.81
N CYS A 410 10.89 20.26 14.14
CA CYS A 410 10.28 21.52 14.59
C CYS A 410 9.81 21.43 16.05
N ASN A 411 9.63 22.59 16.69
CA ASN A 411 8.98 22.68 18.00
C ASN A 411 7.45 22.50 17.87
N GLU A 412 6.76 22.42 19.00
CA GLU A 412 5.33 22.13 19.04
C GLU A 412 4.48 23.36 18.66
N GLU A 413 4.99 24.57 18.90
CA GLU A 413 4.35 25.84 18.54
C GLU A 413 4.26 26.05 17.02
N ASP A 414 5.35 25.81 16.28
CA ASP A 414 5.42 25.88 14.82
C ASP A 414 4.49 24.83 14.18
N ILE A 415 4.50 23.61 14.72
CA ILE A 415 3.65 22.50 14.27
C ILE A 415 2.18 22.80 14.56
N GLN A 416 1.86 23.35 15.72
CA GLN A 416 0.51 23.83 16.06
C GLN A 416 0.06 24.94 15.09
N ALA A 417 0.94 25.88 14.75
CA ALA A 417 0.64 26.97 13.82
C ALA A 417 0.30 26.46 12.41
N ILE A 418 1.04 25.47 11.90
CA ILE A 418 0.75 24.82 10.60
C ILE A 418 -0.70 24.31 10.56
N VAL A 419 -1.17 23.63 11.61
CA VAL A 419 -2.53 23.08 11.63
C VAL A 419 -3.61 24.16 11.77
N GLN A 420 -3.31 25.30 12.40
CA GLN A 420 -4.26 26.43 12.45
C GLN A 420 -4.33 27.26 11.16
N LEU A 421 -3.43 27.05 10.19
CA LEU A 421 -3.58 27.59 8.84
C LEU A 421 -4.63 26.82 8.00
N ALA A 422 -4.90 25.56 8.35
CA ALA A 422 -5.97 24.78 7.71
C ALA A 422 -7.34 25.24 8.25
N PRO A 423 -8.37 25.39 7.37
CA PRO A 423 -9.70 25.83 7.80
C PRO A 423 -10.27 24.93 8.92
N PRO A 424 -11.10 25.46 9.83
CA PRO A 424 -11.81 24.61 10.80
C PRO A 424 -12.66 23.56 10.07
N LEU A 425 -13.06 22.49 10.77
CA LEU A 425 -13.97 21.49 10.23
C LEU A 425 -15.30 22.15 9.82
N LEU A 426 -15.73 21.90 8.58
CA LEU A 426 -16.99 22.39 8.01
C LEU A 426 -17.91 21.22 7.63
N GLU A 427 -19.21 21.50 7.45
CA GLU A 427 -20.17 20.54 6.89
C GLU A 427 -19.70 20.00 5.52
N GLU A 428 -19.92 18.71 5.27
CA GLU A 428 -19.43 17.95 4.12
C GLU A 428 -19.98 18.39 2.75
N SER A 429 -19.18 18.22 1.70
CA SER A 429 -19.61 18.36 0.30
C SER A 429 -20.36 17.11 -0.17
N SER A 430 -21.33 17.29 -1.07
CA SER A 430 -21.97 16.18 -1.77
C SER A 430 -21.00 15.47 -2.73
N VAL A 431 -20.94 14.14 -2.64
CA VAL A 431 -20.15 13.29 -3.56
C VAL A 431 -20.79 13.26 -4.95
N SER A 432 -19.98 13.24 -6.01
CA SER A 432 -20.47 13.03 -7.37
C SER A 432 -20.97 11.60 -7.57
N LYS A 433 -22.18 11.45 -8.12
CA LYS A 433 -22.78 10.15 -8.48
C LYS A 433 -21.95 9.38 -9.53
N GLU A 434 -21.05 10.06 -10.24
CA GLU A 434 -20.06 9.43 -11.13
C GLU A 434 -19.22 8.36 -10.39
N ALA A 435 -18.93 8.55 -9.09
CA ALA A 435 -18.18 7.59 -8.27
C ALA A 435 -18.96 6.29 -7.94
N GLU A 436 -20.26 6.25 -8.21
CA GLU A 436 -21.11 5.06 -8.05
C GLU A 436 -21.16 4.19 -9.33
N GLN A 437 -20.64 4.70 -10.46
CA GLN A 437 -20.70 4.03 -11.75
C GLN A 437 -19.91 2.71 -11.77
N TRP A 438 -20.50 1.69 -12.42
CA TRP A 438 -19.84 0.43 -12.73
C TRP A 438 -19.28 0.43 -14.15
N HIS A 439 -18.04 -0.03 -14.30
CA HIS A 439 -17.34 -0.19 -15.56
C HIS A 439 -17.19 -1.68 -15.87
N PHE A 440 -17.66 -2.09 -17.05
CA PHE A 440 -17.59 -3.45 -17.56
C PHE A 440 -16.53 -3.47 -18.67
N LEU A 441 -15.30 -3.81 -18.30
CA LEU A 441 -14.20 -4.01 -19.24
C LEU A 441 -14.31 -5.43 -19.80
N GLY A 442 -14.35 -5.55 -21.12
CA GLY A 442 -14.47 -6.86 -21.79
C GLY A 442 -13.24 -7.74 -21.54
N ARG A 443 -13.48 -9.04 -21.35
CA ARG A 443 -12.46 -10.10 -21.29
C ARG A 443 -12.67 -11.07 -22.45
#